data_AF-A0AAU6DV23-F1
#
_entry.id   AF-A0AAU6DV23-F1
#
_cell.length_a   1.000
_cell.length_b   1.000
_cell.length_c   1.000
_cell.angle_alpha   90.00
_cell.angle_beta   90.00
_cell.angle_gamma   90.00
#
_symmetry.space_group_name_H-M   'P 1'
#
loop_
_entity.id
_entity.type
_entity.pdbx_description
1 polymer ?
#
loop_
_entity_poly.entity_id
_entity_poly.type
_entity_poly.pdbx_seq_one_letter_code
_entity_poly.pdbx_strand_id
1 'polypeptide(L)'
;MMLGVVLGSVLTLLAGAAWRRVNRPVHCVWCAQASAWPTSQHDPRSCKGYVQELRRHRLRRKALGHQVEEPDPFGQLYLLDEEIEERDAALNVAAGWSADGKTPPAALTPK
;
A
#
# COMPACT_ATOMS: atom_id res chain seq x y z
N MET A 1 -37.68 8.37 36.62
CA MET A 1 -36.31 8.96 36.64
C MET A 1 -35.25 8.02 36.06
N MET A 2 -35.24 6.72 36.40
CA MET A 2 -34.27 5.74 35.86
C MET A 2 -34.22 5.65 34.33
N LEU A 3 -35.38 5.63 33.66
CA LEU A 3 -35.45 5.50 32.19
C LEU A 3 -34.77 6.66 31.45
N GLY A 4 -34.92 7.90 31.93
CA GLY A 4 -34.31 9.08 31.32
C GLY A 4 -32.78 9.11 31.45
N VAL A 5 -32.25 8.61 32.58
CA VAL A 5 -30.79 8.51 32.81
C VAL A 5 -30.17 7.45 31.89
N VAL A 6 -30.85 6.33 31.70
CA VAL A 6 -30.39 5.26 30.79
C VAL A 6 -30.38 5.76 29.34
N LEU A 7 -31.45 6.41 28.88
CA LEU A 7 -31.52 6.99 27.54
C LEU A 7 -30.45 8.07 27.29
N GLY A 8 -30.23 8.97 28.26
CA GLY A 8 -29.17 9.98 28.17
C GLY A 8 -27.77 9.38 28.10
N SER A 9 -27.50 8.33 28.89
CA SER A 9 -26.23 7.62 28.88
C SER A 9 -25.96 6.94 27.52
N VAL A 10 -26.97 6.25 26.97
CA VAL A 10 -26.87 5.57 25.67
C VAL A 10 -26.61 6.59 24.55
N LEU A 11 -27.33 7.71 24.53
CA LEU A 11 -27.12 8.78 23.55
C LEU A 11 -25.71 9.37 23.63
N THR A 12 -25.19 9.57 24.84
CA THR A 12 -23.84 10.11 25.05
C THR A 12 -22.77 9.13 24.55
N LEU A 13 -22.94 7.83 24.79
CA LEU A 13 -22.04 6.79 24.29
C LEU A 13 -22.08 6.69 22.76
N LEU A 14 -23.28 6.75 22.16
CA LEU A 14 -23.44 6.72 20.71
C LEU A 14 -22.83 7.97 20.05
N ALA A 15 -23.08 9.15 20.61
CA ALA A 15 -22.47 10.40 20.14
C ALA A 15 -20.94 10.36 20.25
N GLY A 16 -20.41 9.85 21.37
CA GLY A 16 -18.98 9.66 21.56
C GLY A 16 -18.36 8.65 20.59
N ALA A 17 -19.05 7.54 20.31
CA ALA A 17 -18.60 6.54 19.35
C ALA A 17 -18.62 7.07 17.90
N ALA A 18 -19.67 7.80 17.53
CA ALA A 18 -19.77 8.47 16.23
C ALA A 18 -18.68 9.53 16.06
N TRP A 19 -18.47 10.38 17.07
CA TRP A 19 -17.44 11.41 17.07
C TRP A 19 -16.03 10.81 16.97
N ARG A 20 -15.74 9.72 17.70
CA ARG A 20 -14.46 8.99 17.56
C ARG A 20 -14.29 8.35 16.20
N ARG A 21 -15.37 7.90 15.55
CA ARG A 21 -15.31 7.32 14.20
C ARG A 21 -14.99 8.37 13.15
N VAL A 22 -15.59 9.55 13.28
CA VAL A 22 -15.38 10.69 12.36
C VAL A 22 -14.01 11.34 12.58
N ASN A 23 -13.56 11.45 13.84
CA ASN A 23 -12.28 12.06 14.18
C ASN A 23 -11.18 11.03 14.48
N ARG A 24 -11.34 9.79 14.00
CA ARG A 24 -10.29 8.78 14.16
C ARG A 24 -9.09 9.27 13.35
N PRO A 25 -7.96 9.57 13.97
CA PRO A 25 -6.83 10.04 13.20
C PRO A 25 -6.37 8.90 12.30
N VAL A 26 -6.01 9.24 11.07
CA VAL A 26 -5.56 8.26 10.09
C VAL A 26 -4.19 7.76 10.56
N HIS A 27 -4.16 6.64 11.28
CA HIS A 27 -2.95 6.05 11.82
C HIS A 27 -2.45 4.94 10.89
N CYS A 28 -1.31 5.18 10.24
CA CYS A 28 -0.43 4.15 9.73
C CYS A 28 0.13 3.31 10.87
N VAL A 29 -0.47 2.14 11.07
CA VAL A 29 -0.06 1.14 12.06
C VAL A 29 1.39 0.71 11.85
N TRP A 30 1.85 0.62 10.60
CA TRP A 30 3.24 0.29 10.28
C TRP A 30 4.21 1.31 10.85
N CYS A 31 3.95 2.60 10.67
CA CYS A 31 4.79 3.66 11.25
C CYS A 31 4.71 3.67 12.77
N ALA A 32 3.53 3.51 13.37
CA ALA A 32 3.40 3.44 14.82
C ALA A 32 4.23 2.29 15.40
N GLN A 33 4.22 1.12 14.74
CA GLN A 33 5.01 -0.04 15.16
C GLN A 33 6.50 0.14 14.91
N ALA A 34 6.91 0.68 13.75
CA ALA A 34 8.30 0.85 13.37
C ALA A 34 9.02 1.98 14.13
N SER A 35 8.30 3.05 14.47
CA SER A 35 8.88 4.24 15.10
C SER A 35 8.70 4.27 16.63
N ALA A 36 7.89 3.36 17.19
CA ALA A 36 7.43 3.38 18.59
C ALA A 36 6.63 4.65 18.98
N TRP A 37 6.22 5.47 18.00
CA TRP A 37 5.32 6.60 18.26
C TRP A 37 3.88 6.10 18.39
N PRO A 38 3.09 6.65 19.34
CA PRO A 38 1.73 6.19 19.58
C PRO A 38 0.77 6.48 18.41
N THR A 39 1.12 7.43 17.54
CA THR A 39 0.30 7.81 16.38
C THR A 39 1.19 8.24 15.21
N SER A 40 0.82 7.87 13.98
CA SER A 40 1.36 8.52 12.78
C SER A 40 0.42 9.66 12.34
N GLN A 41 0.99 10.72 11.76
CA GLN A 41 0.23 11.88 11.26
C GLN A 41 -0.02 11.84 9.74
N HIS A 42 0.00 10.67 9.11
CA HIS A 42 -0.16 10.54 7.66
C HIS A 42 -1.04 9.35 7.28
N ASP A 43 -1.60 9.42 6.06
CA ASP A 43 -2.33 8.31 5.47
C ASP A 43 -1.40 7.09 5.28
N PRO A 44 -1.82 5.87 5.68
CA PRO A 44 -1.10 4.63 5.41
C PRO A 44 -0.73 4.46 3.93
N ARG A 45 -1.59 4.87 2.99
CA ARG A 45 -1.34 4.76 1.55
C ARG A 45 -0.19 5.63 1.07
N SER A 46 0.12 6.71 1.80
CA SER A 46 1.28 7.57 1.53
C SER A 46 2.56 7.07 2.22
N CYS A 47 2.50 5.98 2.99
CA CYS A 47 3.65 5.43 3.68
C CYS A 47 4.39 4.42 2.82
N LYS A 48 5.63 4.75 2.42
CA LYS A 48 6.49 3.83 1.67
C LYS A 48 6.62 2.46 2.34
N GLY A 49 6.91 2.42 3.64
CA GLY A 49 7.10 1.17 4.38
C GLY A 49 5.86 0.29 4.43
N TYR A 50 4.69 0.89 4.68
CA TYR A 50 3.41 0.17 4.70
C TYR A 50 3.07 -0.41 3.31
N VAL A 51 3.19 0.41 2.27
CA VAL A 51 2.89 -0.02 0.89
C VAL A 51 3.83 -1.15 0.46
N GLN A 52 5.13 -1.03 0.74
CA GLN A 52 6.10 -2.10 0.43
C GLN A 52 5.82 -3.39 1.19
N GLU A 53 5.39 -3.33 2.46
CA GLU A 53 5.00 -4.54 3.20
C GLU A 53 3.76 -5.21 2.61
N LEU A 54 2.75 -4.42 2.22
CA LEU A 54 1.57 -4.95 1.53
C LEU A 54 1.92 -5.59 0.17
N ARG A 55 2.85 -4.99 -0.58
CA ARG A 55 3.38 -5.57 -1.83
C ARG A 55 4.06 -6.91 -1.59
N ARG A 56 4.97 -7.01 -0.60
CA ARG A 56 5.59 -8.30 -0.22
C ARG A 56 4.58 -9.34 0.21
N HIS A 57 3.57 -8.94 0.98
CA HIS A 57 2.48 -9.83 1.37
C HIS A 57 1.68 -10.31 0.15
N ARG A 58 1.40 -9.44 -0.82
CA ARG A 58 0.73 -9.80 -2.08
C ARG A 58 1.56 -10.78 -2.91
N LEU A 59 2.87 -10.56 -3.06
CA LEU A 59 3.79 -11.50 -3.73
C LEU A 59 3.82 -12.85 -3.03
N ARG A 60 3.92 -12.88 -1.70
CA ARG A 60 3.83 -14.13 -0.91
C ARG A 60 2.51 -14.86 -1.16
N ARG A 61 1.39 -14.14 -1.17
CA ARG A 61 0.07 -14.73 -1.45
C ARG A 61 -0.01 -15.31 -2.86
N LYS A 62 0.51 -14.59 -3.86
CA LYS A 62 0.59 -15.07 -5.25
C LYS A 62 1.45 -16.33 -5.36
N ALA A 63 2.60 -16.36 -4.69
CA ALA A 63 3.50 -17.52 -4.65
C ALA A 63 2.85 -18.76 -3.99
N LEU A 64 1.97 -18.54 -3.00
CA LEU A 64 1.17 -19.60 -2.38
C LEU A 64 -0.06 -20.02 -3.22
N GLY A 65 -0.25 -19.45 -4.41
CA GLY A 65 -1.38 -19.76 -5.30
C GLY A 65 -2.71 -19.11 -4.87
N HIS A 66 -2.69 -18.16 -3.94
CA HIS A 66 -3.89 -17.43 -3.59
C HIS A 66 -4.24 -16.40 -4.67
N GLN A 67 -5.54 -16.25 -4.94
CA GLN A 67 -6.03 -15.15 -5.76
C GLN A 67 -5.71 -13.80 -5.07
N VAL A 68 -5.10 -12.90 -5.84
CA VAL A 68 -4.82 -11.53 -5.45
C VAL A 68 -5.72 -10.58 -6.26
N GLU A 69 -6.06 -9.44 -5.68
CA GLU A 69 -6.85 -8.41 -6.37
C GLU A 69 -6.05 -7.84 -7.54
N GLU A 70 -6.67 -7.71 -8.71
CA GLU A 70 -6.10 -7.08 -9.92
C GLU A 70 -7.08 -6.02 -10.46
N PRO A 71 -6.60 -4.84 -10.91
CA PRO A 71 -5.19 -4.41 -10.95
C PRO A 71 -4.62 -4.13 -9.55
N ASP A 72 -3.29 -3.96 -9.44
CA ASP A 72 -2.65 -3.57 -8.18
C ASP A 72 -3.28 -2.28 -7.63
N PRO A 73 -3.87 -2.26 -6.43
CA PRO A 73 -4.46 -1.06 -5.86
C PRO A 73 -3.42 0.06 -5.61
N PHE A 74 -2.13 -0.26 -5.60
CA PHE A 74 -1.04 0.71 -5.44
C PHE A 74 -0.39 1.11 -6.76
N GLY A 75 -0.77 0.53 -7.90
CA GLY A 75 -0.20 0.85 -9.21
C GLY A 75 1.34 0.78 -9.20
N GLN A 76 2.01 1.90 -9.53
CA GLN A 76 3.48 2.02 -9.49
C GLN A 76 4.02 2.69 -8.21
N LEU A 77 3.18 2.94 -7.21
CA LEU A 77 3.62 3.59 -5.98
C LEU A 77 4.48 2.65 -5.16
N TYR A 78 5.67 3.15 -4.78
CA TYR A 78 6.59 2.46 -3.88
C TYR A 78 6.83 1.00 -4.23
N LEU A 79 7.11 0.73 -5.51
CA LEU A 79 7.51 -0.59 -5.99
C LEU A 79 8.66 -1.14 -5.13
N LEU A 80 8.70 -2.46 -5.02
CA LEU A 80 9.87 -3.16 -4.52
C LEU A 80 10.98 -3.13 -5.58
N ASP A 81 12.22 -3.30 -5.15
CA ASP A 81 13.36 -3.27 -6.08
C ASP A 81 13.25 -4.38 -7.13
N GLU A 82 12.73 -5.56 -6.73
CA GLU A 82 12.49 -6.67 -7.64
C GLU A 82 11.40 -6.37 -8.68
N GLU A 83 10.36 -5.62 -8.29
CA GLU A 83 9.29 -5.19 -9.21
C GLU A 83 9.78 -4.10 -10.17
N ILE A 84 10.74 -3.27 -9.74
CA ILE A 84 11.39 -2.26 -10.60
C ILE A 84 12.25 -2.96 -11.64
N GLU A 85 13.07 -3.93 -11.22
CA GLU A 85 13.90 -4.72 -12.13
C GLU A 85 13.06 -5.47 -13.16
N GLU A 86 11.97 -6.12 -12.75
CA GLU A 86 11.05 -6.82 -13.65
C GLU A 86 10.40 -5.86 -14.66
N ARG A 87 9.92 -4.70 -14.19
CA ARG A 87 9.34 -3.67 -15.05
C ARG A 87 10.36 -3.16 -16.06
N ASP A 88 11.55 -2.81 -15.61
CA ASP A 88 12.58 -2.22 -16.46
C ASP A 88 13.10 -3.25 -17.47
N ALA A 89 13.23 -4.51 -17.08
CA ALA A 89 13.50 -5.62 -18.00
C ALA A 89 12.41 -5.77 -19.06
N ALA A 90 11.13 -5.73 -18.67
CA ALA A 90 10.01 -5.80 -19.60
C ALA A 90 9.97 -4.61 -20.56
N LEU A 91 10.27 -3.40 -20.07
CA LEU A 91 10.37 -2.19 -20.90
C LEU A 91 11.54 -2.26 -21.88
N ASN A 92 12.69 -2.79 -21.46
CA ASN A 92 13.84 -2.99 -22.33
C ASN A 92 13.52 -3.98 -23.46
N VAL A 93 12.91 -5.13 -23.13
CA VAL A 93 12.46 -6.09 -24.14
C VAL A 93 11.43 -5.47 -25.09
N ALA A 94 10.46 -4.71 -24.57
CA ALA A 94 9.46 -4.02 -25.38
C ALA A 94 10.09 -2.95 -26.29
N ALA A 95 11.16 -2.30 -25.84
CA ALA A 95 11.96 -1.36 -26.63
C ALA A 95 12.92 -2.06 -27.62
N GLY A 96 12.89 -3.39 -27.72
CA GLY A 96 13.70 -4.18 -28.64
C GLY A 96 15.14 -4.39 -28.20
N TRP A 97 15.46 -4.11 -26.94
CA TRP A 97 16.75 -4.49 -26.35
C TRP A 97 16.77 -5.99 -26.08
N SER A 98 17.94 -6.59 -26.23
CA SER A 98 18.16 -7.99 -25.86
C SER A 98 18.02 -8.20 -24.36
N ALA A 99 17.65 -9.42 -23.95
CA ALA A 99 17.44 -9.81 -22.56
C ALA A 99 18.70 -9.66 -21.67
N ASP A 100 19.89 -9.59 -22.28
CA ASP A 100 21.15 -9.32 -21.59
C ASP A 100 21.36 -7.83 -21.26
N GLY A 101 20.49 -6.94 -21.75
CA GLY A 101 20.53 -5.49 -21.55
C GLY A 101 21.72 -4.79 -22.23
N LYS A 102 22.55 -5.54 -22.98
CA LYS A 102 23.79 -5.02 -23.59
C LYS A 102 23.69 -4.84 -25.09
N THR A 103 22.77 -5.57 -25.74
CA THR A 103 22.60 -5.46 -27.19
C THR A 103 21.45 -4.50 -27.50
N PRO A 104 21.72 -3.34 -28.12
CA PRO A 104 20.68 -2.39 -28.50
C PRO A 104 19.84 -2.92 -29.67
N PRO A 105 18.60 -2.45 -29.83
CA PRO A 105 17.78 -2.75 -31.00
C PRO A 105 18.50 -2.33 -32.28
N ALA A 106 18.34 -3.12 -33.36
CA ALA A 106 18.96 -2.86 -34.66
C ALA A 106 18.63 -1.47 -35.25
N ALA A 107 17.57 -0.82 -34.78
CA ALA A 107 17.21 0.54 -35.15
C ALA A 107 18.15 1.62 -34.59
N LEU A 108 18.95 1.31 -33.56
CA LEU A 108 19.87 2.26 -32.89
C LEU A 108 21.35 2.05 -33.29
N THR A 109 21.67 1.05 -34.10
CA THR A 109 23.04 0.86 -34.60
C THR A 109 23.31 1.83 -35.75
N PRO A 110 24.27 2.78 -35.64
CA PRO A 110 24.60 3.67 -36.74
C PRO A 110 25.14 2.86 -37.93
N LYS A 111 24.71 3.25 -39.13
CA LYS A 111 25.16 2.67 -40.41
C LYS A 111 26.61 3.02 -40.70
#